data_AF-A0A9X7V001-F1
#
_entry.id   AF-A0A9X7V001-F1
#
_cell.length_a   1.000
_cell.length_b   1.000
_cell.length_c   1.000
_cell.angle_alpha   90.00
_cell.angle_beta   90.00
_cell.angle_gamma   90.00
#
_symmetry.space_group_name_H-M   'P 1'
#
loop_
_entity.id
_entity.type
_entity.pdbx_description
1 polymer ?
#
loop_
_entity_poly.entity_id
_entity_poly.type
_entity_poly.pdbx_seq_one_letter_code
_entity_poly.pdbx_strand_id
1 'polypeptide(L)'
;MKSVNPLALILLMLLGGCASQPQTATPDSLTLQNTAQFLPRQQYDEQGRKLPYQASENPYLLQSGRLNKGSVLLFTEARRALAADDEKTAVQKLKVIVQNDKTLAGPLVLLGDIDMQHQRFAEAAAHYQQALDINAVNVNAWLGLAQAQRQLGQFLAAQNSYHQALTQWPDFPEAHLNLGVLYDLYLNKPEQAQAHYEAFLFLTHYRSHDAHDWLAEVRSRTGIKRSFVDAGSPVSPGNTALTAQDEG
;
A
#
# COMPACT_ATOMS: atom_id res chain seq x y z
N MET A 1 74.09 6.08 57.73
CA MET A 1 75.08 5.59 56.75
C MET A 1 74.34 5.17 55.48
N LYS A 2 74.94 5.47 54.32
CA LYS A 2 74.41 5.36 52.96
C LYS A 2 74.08 3.91 52.54
N SER A 3 73.03 3.70 51.76
CA SER A 3 73.07 2.94 50.47
C SER A 3 71.68 2.91 49.80
N VAL A 4 71.50 3.59 48.66
CA VAL A 4 71.52 3.07 47.27
C VAL A 4 70.22 2.32 46.87
N ASN A 5 69.45 2.93 45.97
CA ASN A 5 68.38 2.34 45.12
C ASN A 5 69.04 1.64 43.90
N PRO A 6 68.44 0.67 43.16
CA PRO A 6 67.19 0.90 42.41
C PRO A 6 66.35 -0.34 41.97
N LEU A 7 65.29 -0.06 41.18
CA LEU A 7 64.54 -0.93 40.24
C LEU A 7 63.58 -2.00 40.81
N ALA A 8 62.27 -1.73 40.68
CA ALA A 8 61.34 -2.64 40.00
C ALA A 8 60.05 -1.91 39.61
N LEU A 9 59.77 -1.95 38.31
CA LEU A 9 58.64 -1.39 37.60
C LEU A 9 57.41 -2.26 37.83
N ILE A 10 56.31 -1.75 38.40
CA ILE A 10 54.99 -2.39 38.28
C ILE A 10 53.95 -1.33 37.90
N LEU A 11 53.57 -1.43 36.64
CA LEU A 11 52.48 -0.77 35.95
C LEU A 11 51.13 -1.22 36.55
N LEU A 12 50.40 -0.32 37.20
CA LEU A 12 49.01 -0.58 37.62
C LEU A 12 48.05 0.12 36.64
N MET A 13 47.47 -0.66 35.74
CA MET A 13 46.45 -0.21 34.80
C MET A 13 45.16 0.16 35.54
N LEU A 14 44.73 1.41 35.41
CA LEU A 14 43.39 1.86 35.80
C LEU A 14 42.39 1.34 34.77
N LEU A 15 41.62 0.31 35.12
CA LEU A 15 40.45 -0.11 34.35
C LEU A 15 39.32 0.91 34.57
N GLY A 16 39.28 1.91 33.68
CA GLY A 16 38.09 2.71 33.45
C GLY A 16 37.01 1.84 32.80
N GLY A 17 36.09 1.32 33.61
CA GLY A 17 34.89 0.64 33.13
C GLY A 17 33.89 1.66 32.57
N CYS A 18 34.06 2.04 31.30
CA CYS A 18 32.96 2.62 30.53
C CYS A 18 31.98 1.49 30.25
N ALA A 19 30.90 1.42 31.03
CA ALA A 19 29.73 0.62 30.67
C ALA A 19 29.13 1.21 29.40
N SER A 20 29.48 0.64 28.26
CA SER A 20 28.79 0.85 27.00
C SER A 20 27.38 0.28 27.15
N GLN A 21 26.42 1.14 27.45
CA GLN A 21 25.02 0.80 27.22
C GLN A 21 24.88 0.43 25.74
N PRO A 22 24.26 -0.72 25.40
CA PRO A 22 23.87 -0.96 24.02
C PRO A 22 22.91 0.17 23.65
N GLN A 23 23.29 0.93 22.62
CA GLN A 23 22.38 1.82 21.92
C GLN A 23 21.21 0.94 21.48
N THR A 24 20.12 0.98 22.23
CA THR A 24 18.84 0.50 21.75
C THR A 24 18.55 1.36 20.53
N ALA A 25 18.75 0.80 19.35
CA ALA A 25 18.21 1.37 18.12
C ALA A 25 16.74 1.66 18.41
N THR A 26 16.39 2.93 18.50
CA THR A 26 15.01 3.36 18.39
C THR A 26 14.45 2.70 17.14
N PRO A 27 13.28 2.04 17.17
CA PRO A 27 12.68 1.53 15.95
C PRO A 27 12.62 2.70 14.98
N ASP A 28 13.22 2.55 13.81
CA ASP A 28 13.21 3.55 12.75
C ASP A 28 11.79 4.11 12.65
N SER A 29 11.66 5.43 12.85
CA SER A 29 10.37 6.09 12.69
C SER A 29 9.94 5.83 11.25
N LEU A 30 8.89 5.02 11.07
CA LEU A 30 8.33 4.68 9.76
C LEU A 30 8.10 5.98 8.97
N THR A 31 8.91 6.17 7.92
CA THR A 31 8.81 7.37 7.08
C THR A 31 7.63 7.19 6.12
N LEU A 32 6.59 7.99 6.33
CA LEU A 32 5.37 7.96 5.52
C LEU A 32 5.64 8.50 4.13
N GLN A 33 5.23 7.74 3.11
CA GLN A 33 5.40 8.14 1.72
C GLN A 33 4.22 8.99 1.23
N ASN A 34 4.48 9.91 0.30
CA ASN A 34 3.45 10.75 -0.30
C ASN A 34 2.69 9.97 -1.39
N THR A 35 1.35 10.00 -1.35
CA THR A 35 0.49 9.25 -2.28
C THR A 35 -0.21 10.12 -3.33
N ALA A 36 -0.06 11.46 -3.28
CA ALA A 36 -0.70 12.38 -4.21
C ALA A 36 -0.15 12.28 -5.65
N GLN A 37 1.07 11.77 -5.81
CA GLN A 37 1.69 11.54 -7.13
C GLN A 37 0.97 10.48 -7.96
N PHE A 38 0.17 9.60 -7.34
CA PHE A 38 -0.55 8.53 -8.02
C PHE A 38 -1.96 8.93 -8.46
N LEU A 39 -2.41 10.15 -8.16
CA LEU A 39 -3.76 10.58 -8.52
C LEU A 39 -3.88 10.69 -10.05
N PRO A 40 -4.89 10.06 -10.68
CA PRO A 40 -5.12 10.18 -12.11
C PRO A 40 -5.49 11.62 -12.45
N ARG A 41 -5.12 12.06 -13.64
CA ARG A 41 -5.39 13.43 -14.12
C ARG A 41 -6.18 13.41 -15.41
N GLN A 42 -7.35 14.02 -15.39
CA GLN A 42 -8.15 14.27 -16.58
C GLN A 42 -7.39 15.25 -17.49
N GLN A 43 -7.23 14.87 -18.76
CA GLN A 43 -6.62 15.72 -19.78
C GLN A 43 -7.68 16.35 -20.69
N TYR A 44 -7.31 17.45 -21.34
CA TYR A 44 -8.16 18.22 -22.23
C TYR A 44 -7.42 18.52 -23.52
N ASP A 45 -8.16 18.60 -24.63
CA ASP A 45 -7.62 19.14 -25.87
C ASP A 45 -7.56 20.68 -25.85
N GLU A 46 -7.02 21.28 -26.92
CA GLU A 46 -6.91 22.74 -27.06
C GLU A 46 -8.26 23.46 -27.04
N GLN A 47 -9.36 22.75 -27.36
CA GLN A 47 -10.72 23.28 -27.33
C GLN A 47 -11.40 23.06 -25.96
N GLY A 48 -10.68 22.51 -24.98
CA GLY A 48 -11.20 22.25 -23.65
C GLY A 48 -12.14 21.05 -23.54
N ARG A 49 -12.14 20.14 -24.52
CA ARG A 49 -12.90 18.89 -24.49
C ARG A 49 -12.10 17.81 -23.76
N LYS A 50 -12.80 16.99 -22.98
CA LYS A 50 -12.19 15.89 -22.21
C LYS A 50 -11.60 14.84 -23.15
N LEU A 51 -10.32 14.53 -22.97
CA LEU A 51 -9.67 13.41 -23.63
C LEU A 51 -10.02 12.11 -22.89
N PRO A 52 -10.27 10.99 -23.60
CA PRO A 52 -10.47 9.69 -22.96
C PRO A 52 -9.26 9.32 -22.10
N TYR A 53 -9.50 9.00 -20.83
CA TYR A 53 -8.46 8.46 -19.96
C TYR A 53 -8.14 7.02 -20.36
N GLN A 54 -6.87 6.72 -20.59
CA GLN A 54 -6.40 5.36 -20.88
C GLN A 54 -5.67 4.84 -19.65
N ALA A 55 -6.36 4.03 -18.85
CA ALA A 55 -5.75 3.37 -17.71
C ALA A 55 -4.70 2.35 -18.19
N SER A 56 -3.55 2.32 -17.51
CA SER A 56 -2.52 1.31 -17.70
C SER A 56 -3.04 -0.08 -17.32
N GLU A 57 -2.56 -1.10 -18.04
CA GLU A 57 -2.88 -2.48 -17.72
C GLU A 57 -2.19 -2.92 -16.42
N ASN A 58 -2.82 -3.85 -15.69
CA ASN A 58 -2.24 -4.39 -14.46
C ASN A 58 -0.91 -5.11 -14.76
N PRO A 59 0.24 -4.62 -14.25
CA PRO A 59 1.56 -5.17 -14.58
C PRO A 59 1.75 -6.61 -14.12
N TYR A 60 1.03 -7.05 -13.08
CA TYR A 60 1.09 -8.43 -12.61
C TYR A 60 0.50 -9.41 -13.63
N LEU A 61 -0.51 -8.99 -14.41
CA LEU A 61 -1.13 -9.84 -15.44
C LEU A 61 -0.29 -9.91 -16.73
N LEU A 62 0.62 -8.96 -16.93
CA LEU A 62 1.53 -8.92 -18.08
C LEU A 62 2.73 -9.86 -17.94
N GLN A 63 2.97 -10.38 -16.73
CA GLN A 63 4.08 -11.28 -16.49
C GLN A 63 3.85 -12.61 -17.21
N SER A 64 4.83 -13.01 -18.01
CA SER A 64 4.83 -14.27 -18.72
C SER A 64 5.90 -15.20 -18.14
N GLY A 65 5.54 -16.46 -17.94
CA GLY A 65 6.41 -17.47 -17.39
C GLY A 65 5.91 -18.88 -17.71
N ARG A 66 6.82 -19.84 -17.78
CA ARG A 66 6.44 -21.25 -17.92
C ARG A 66 5.94 -21.76 -16.57
N LEU A 67 4.64 -22.03 -16.49
CA LEU A 67 4.02 -22.59 -15.30
C LEU A 67 4.08 -24.12 -15.32
N ASN A 68 4.35 -24.72 -14.16
CA ASN A 68 4.24 -26.16 -13.99
C ASN A 68 2.76 -26.59 -14.14
N LYS A 69 2.48 -27.54 -15.05
CA LYS A 69 1.12 -28.02 -15.33
C LYS A 69 0.44 -28.61 -14.09
N GLY A 70 1.18 -29.29 -13.22
CA GLY A 70 0.68 -29.83 -11.96
C GLY A 70 0.26 -28.72 -11.01
N SER A 71 1.07 -27.66 -10.88
CA SER A 71 0.72 -26.48 -10.09
C SER A 71 -0.55 -25.80 -10.62
N VAL A 72 -0.68 -25.65 -11.94
CA VAL A 72 -1.88 -25.06 -12.58
C VAL A 72 -3.14 -25.89 -12.30
N LEU A 73 -3.05 -27.22 -12.40
CA LEU A 73 -4.17 -28.12 -12.12
C LEU A 73 -4.58 -28.01 -10.65
N LEU A 74 -3.64 -28.13 -9.71
CA LEU A 74 -3.91 -28.00 -8.28
C LEU A 74 -4.53 -26.63 -7.94
N PHE A 75 -4.07 -25.56 -8.58
CA PHE A 75 -4.60 -24.22 -8.35
C PHE A 75 -6.05 -24.09 -8.85
N THR A 76 -6.34 -24.68 -10.02
CA THR A 76 -7.70 -24.71 -10.58
C THR A 76 -8.64 -25.51 -9.70
N GLU A 77 -8.20 -26.66 -9.20
CA GLU A 77 -8.94 -27.48 -8.25
C GLU A 77 -9.18 -26.75 -6.92
N ALA A 78 -8.17 -26.04 -6.41
CA ALA A 78 -8.32 -25.22 -5.20
C ALA A 78 -9.39 -24.14 -5.37
N ARG A 79 -9.37 -23.41 -6.50
CA ARG A 79 -10.40 -22.40 -6.80
C ARG A 79 -11.80 -22.99 -6.93
N ARG A 80 -11.92 -24.18 -7.54
CA ARG A 80 -13.19 -24.92 -7.61
C ARG A 80 -13.70 -25.32 -6.23
N ALA A 81 -12.80 -25.79 -5.36
CA ALA A 81 -13.14 -26.16 -4.00
C ALA A 81 -13.64 -24.94 -3.21
N LEU A 82 -13.00 -23.77 -3.32
CA LEU A 82 -13.51 -22.52 -2.73
C LEU A 82 -14.90 -22.14 -3.26
N ALA A 83 -15.13 -22.27 -4.57
CA ALA A 83 -16.44 -22.00 -5.16
C ALA A 83 -17.54 -22.99 -4.69
N ALA A 84 -17.14 -24.14 -4.15
CA ALA A 84 -18.00 -25.15 -3.57
C ALA A 84 -18.02 -25.12 -2.03
N ASP A 85 -17.47 -24.07 -1.41
CA ASP A 85 -17.34 -23.92 0.05
C ASP A 85 -16.51 -25.03 0.73
N ASP A 86 -15.70 -25.76 -0.04
CA ASP A 86 -14.75 -26.76 0.47
C ASP A 86 -13.37 -26.12 0.67
N GLU A 87 -13.30 -25.22 1.66
CA GLU A 87 -12.07 -24.51 2.00
C GLU A 87 -10.95 -25.46 2.41
N LYS A 88 -11.27 -26.53 3.14
CA LYS A 88 -10.27 -27.52 3.61
C LYS A 88 -9.49 -28.11 2.44
N THR A 89 -10.19 -28.54 1.39
CA THR A 89 -9.56 -29.07 0.17
C THR A 89 -8.77 -28.00 -0.56
N ALA A 90 -9.29 -26.77 -0.63
CA ALA A 90 -8.58 -25.65 -1.26
C ALA A 90 -7.25 -25.38 -0.56
N VAL A 91 -7.25 -25.19 0.76
CA VAL A 91 -6.06 -24.92 1.57
C VAL A 91 -5.04 -26.04 1.42
N GLN A 92 -5.47 -27.31 1.45
CA GLN A 92 -4.56 -28.44 1.28
C GLN A 92 -3.85 -28.39 -0.07
N LYS A 93 -4.59 -28.13 -1.16
CA LYS A 93 -4.03 -28.05 -2.52
C LYS A 93 -3.08 -26.86 -2.66
N LEU A 94 -3.43 -25.70 -2.11
CA LEU A 94 -2.58 -24.51 -2.15
C LEU A 94 -1.26 -24.75 -1.40
N LYS A 95 -1.31 -25.38 -0.22
CA LYS A 95 -0.10 -25.75 0.55
C LYS A 95 0.81 -26.71 -0.23
N VAL A 96 0.24 -27.68 -0.95
CA VAL A 96 1.02 -28.57 -1.83
C VAL A 96 1.73 -27.80 -2.93
N ILE A 97 1.09 -26.79 -3.52
CA ILE A 97 1.74 -25.93 -4.53
C ILE A 97 2.87 -25.14 -3.89
N VAL A 98 2.62 -24.46 -2.76
CA VAL A 98 3.64 -23.63 -2.07
C VAL A 98 4.87 -24.45 -1.68
N GLN A 99 4.69 -25.71 -1.28
CA GLN A 99 5.79 -26.60 -0.91
C GLN A 99 6.64 -27.02 -2.11
N ASN A 100 6.01 -27.30 -3.25
CA ASN A 100 6.66 -27.91 -4.40
C ASN A 100 7.05 -26.92 -5.50
N ASP A 101 6.43 -25.74 -5.54
CA ASP A 101 6.63 -24.69 -6.53
C ASP A 101 6.73 -23.32 -5.86
N LYS A 102 7.92 -23.06 -5.31
CA LYS A 102 8.24 -21.85 -4.54
C LYS A 102 8.33 -20.58 -5.38
N THR A 103 8.08 -20.67 -6.69
CA THR A 103 8.15 -19.54 -7.63
C THR A 103 6.80 -18.86 -7.84
N LEU A 104 5.71 -19.43 -7.29
CA LEU A 104 4.35 -18.96 -7.50
C LEU A 104 3.85 -18.15 -6.31
N ALA A 105 3.64 -16.86 -6.52
CA ALA A 105 3.03 -15.97 -5.53
C ALA A 105 1.51 -16.19 -5.39
N GLY A 106 0.83 -16.59 -6.47
CA GLY A 106 -0.65 -16.72 -6.50
C GLY A 106 -1.26 -17.60 -5.40
N PRO A 107 -0.73 -18.81 -5.14
CA PRO A 107 -1.23 -19.66 -4.05
C PRO A 107 -1.10 -19.03 -2.66
N LEU A 108 -0.05 -18.26 -2.41
CA LEU A 108 0.15 -17.54 -1.15
C LEU A 108 -0.85 -16.38 -1.00
N VAL A 109 -1.12 -15.64 -2.08
CA VAL A 109 -2.18 -14.61 -2.07
C VAL A 109 -3.52 -15.23 -1.68
N LEU A 110 -3.89 -16.37 -2.26
CA LEU A 110 -5.17 -17.01 -1.97
C LEU A 110 -5.24 -17.60 -0.55
N LEU A 111 -4.13 -18.08 0.00
CA LEU A 111 -4.05 -18.44 1.43
C LEU A 111 -4.24 -17.21 2.32
N GLY A 112 -3.63 -16.08 1.94
CA GLY A 112 -3.83 -14.80 2.63
C GLY A 112 -5.28 -14.32 2.58
N ASP A 113 -5.96 -14.47 1.44
CA ASP A 113 -7.38 -14.13 1.28
C ASP A 113 -8.26 -14.96 2.21
N ILE A 114 -8.00 -16.27 2.31
CA ILE A 114 -8.68 -17.18 3.23
C ILE A 114 -8.43 -16.74 4.68
N ASP A 115 -7.19 -16.44 5.05
CA ASP A 115 -6.88 -15.96 6.40
C ASP A 115 -7.57 -14.63 6.72
N MET A 116 -7.70 -13.72 5.75
CA MET A 116 -8.47 -12.48 5.91
C MET A 116 -9.95 -12.76 6.21
N GLN A 117 -10.56 -13.72 5.51
CA GLN A 117 -11.97 -14.11 5.74
C GLN A 117 -12.20 -14.64 7.16
N HIS A 118 -11.22 -15.37 7.70
CA HIS A 118 -11.23 -15.88 9.08
C HIS A 118 -10.71 -14.90 10.12
N GLN A 119 -10.44 -13.65 9.74
CA GLN A 119 -9.87 -12.62 10.61
C GLN A 119 -8.51 -13.00 11.23
N ARG A 120 -7.78 -13.94 10.60
CA ARG A 120 -6.42 -14.34 10.95
C ARG A 120 -5.42 -13.38 10.32
N PHE A 121 -5.48 -12.11 10.73
CA PHE A 121 -4.81 -11.01 10.02
C PHE A 121 -3.28 -11.10 10.04
N ALA A 122 -2.68 -11.66 11.10
CA ALA A 122 -1.24 -11.82 11.18
C ALA A 122 -0.74 -12.89 10.19
N GLU A 123 -1.46 -14.01 10.09
CA GLU A 123 -1.21 -15.08 9.13
C GLU A 123 -1.43 -14.59 7.69
N ALA A 124 -2.50 -13.83 7.45
CA ALA A 124 -2.75 -13.19 6.17
C ALA A 124 -1.58 -12.28 5.75
N ALA A 125 -1.14 -11.39 6.64
CA ALA A 125 0.00 -10.50 6.39
C ALA A 125 1.28 -11.30 6.07
N ALA A 126 1.53 -12.41 6.78
CA ALA A 126 2.68 -13.27 6.51
C ALA A 126 2.60 -13.93 5.12
N HIS A 127 1.43 -14.43 4.71
CA HIS A 127 1.25 -15.01 3.38
C HIS A 127 1.41 -13.97 2.26
N TYR A 128 0.86 -12.77 2.43
CA TYR A 128 1.05 -11.69 1.45
C TYR A 128 2.51 -11.25 1.36
N GLN A 129 3.22 -11.14 2.49
CA GLN A 129 4.65 -10.82 2.47
C GLN A 129 5.46 -11.88 1.73
N GLN A 130 5.21 -13.18 1.98
CA GLN A 130 5.85 -14.25 1.23
C GLN A 130 5.55 -14.20 -0.28
N ALA A 131 4.31 -13.84 -0.65
CA ALA A 131 3.94 -13.65 -2.05
C ALA A 131 4.73 -12.50 -2.70
N LEU A 132 4.98 -11.42 -1.95
CA LEU A 132 5.75 -10.25 -2.39
C LEU A 132 7.26 -10.53 -2.46
N ASP A 133 7.79 -11.38 -1.58
CA ASP A 133 9.19 -11.83 -1.64
C ASP A 133 9.46 -12.63 -2.92
N ILE A 134 8.46 -13.35 -3.42
CA ILE A 134 8.51 -14.05 -4.72
C ILE A 134 8.27 -13.08 -5.87
N ASN A 135 7.33 -12.15 -5.71
CA ASN A 135 6.89 -11.27 -6.77
C ASN A 135 6.45 -9.90 -6.26
N ALA A 136 7.41 -8.97 -6.23
CA ALA A 136 7.22 -7.63 -5.71
C ALA A 136 6.27 -6.74 -6.53
N VAL A 137 5.91 -7.12 -7.77
CA VAL A 137 4.95 -6.37 -8.59
C VAL A 137 3.51 -6.87 -8.43
N ASN A 138 3.27 -7.86 -7.56
CA ASN A 138 1.93 -8.37 -7.29
C ASN A 138 1.09 -7.36 -6.50
N VAL A 139 0.36 -6.53 -7.23
CA VAL A 139 -0.51 -5.48 -6.67
C VAL A 139 -1.57 -6.01 -5.71
N ASN A 140 -2.10 -7.22 -5.94
CA ASN A 140 -3.10 -7.83 -5.06
C ASN A 140 -2.49 -8.24 -3.72
N ALA A 141 -1.24 -8.72 -3.72
CA ALA A 141 -0.53 -9.04 -2.48
C ALA A 141 -0.22 -7.77 -1.66
N TRP A 142 0.20 -6.68 -2.31
CA TRP A 142 0.37 -5.39 -1.62
C TRP A 142 -0.95 -4.86 -1.03
N LEU A 143 -2.04 -4.96 -1.80
CA LEU A 143 -3.38 -4.58 -1.34
C LEU A 143 -3.80 -5.41 -0.12
N GLY A 144 -3.65 -6.74 -0.20
CA GLY A 144 -3.98 -7.66 0.88
C GLY A 144 -3.16 -7.41 2.15
N LEU A 145 -1.84 -7.20 2.00
CA LEU A 145 -0.95 -6.86 3.11
C LEU A 145 -1.39 -5.56 3.80
N ALA A 146 -1.70 -4.52 3.02
CA ALA A 146 -2.18 -3.25 3.55
C ALA A 146 -3.50 -3.38 4.29
N GLN A 147 -4.43 -4.19 3.79
CA GLN A 147 -5.70 -4.48 4.47
C GLN A 147 -5.48 -5.24 5.78
N ALA A 148 -4.64 -6.28 5.78
CA ALA A 148 -4.30 -7.05 6.98
C ALA A 148 -3.64 -6.15 8.05
N GLN A 149 -2.68 -5.31 7.64
CA GLN A 149 -2.03 -4.34 8.52
C GLN A 149 -3.03 -3.33 9.11
N ARG A 150 -3.99 -2.84 8.32
CA ARG A 150 -5.05 -1.96 8.82
C ARG A 150 -5.90 -2.65 9.88
N GLN A 151 -6.27 -3.92 9.68
CA GLN A 151 -7.02 -4.70 10.66
C GLN A 151 -6.23 -4.97 11.95
N LEU A 152 -4.90 -5.08 11.84
CA LEU A 152 -3.99 -5.18 12.98
C LEU A 152 -3.71 -3.84 13.68
N GLY A 153 -4.31 -2.73 13.23
CA GLY A 153 -4.06 -1.39 13.78
C GLY A 153 -2.72 -0.77 13.33
N GLN A 154 -2.02 -1.40 12.40
CA GLN A 154 -0.71 -0.96 11.88
C GLN A 154 -0.90 0.07 10.75
N PHE A 155 -1.58 1.17 11.03
CA PHE A 155 -2.07 2.10 10.01
C PHE A 155 -0.95 2.75 9.17
N LEU A 156 0.20 3.04 9.78
CA LEU A 156 1.35 3.61 9.07
C LEU A 156 1.99 2.61 8.10
N ALA A 157 2.10 1.34 8.52
CA ALA A 157 2.57 0.28 7.65
C ALA A 157 1.58 0.05 6.50
N ALA A 158 0.27 0.03 6.79
CA ALA A 158 -0.78 -0.09 5.79
C ALA A 158 -0.70 1.03 4.73
N GLN A 159 -0.47 2.28 5.15
CA GLN A 159 -0.31 3.41 4.23
C GLN A 159 0.88 3.19 3.28
N ASN A 160 2.02 2.72 3.79
CA ASN A 160 3.19 2.40 2.98
C ASN A 160 2.95 1.21 2.03
N SER A 161 2.20 0.19 2.47
CA SER A 161 1.82 -0.94 1.59
C SER A 161 0.87 -0.53 0.46
N TYR A 162 -0.12 0.35 0.73
CA TYR A 162 -0.93 0.95 -0.34
C TYR A 162 -0.11 1.82 -1.27
N HIS A 163 0.85 2.59 -0.74
CA HIS A 163 1.81 3.33 -1.57
C HIS A 163 2.58 2.39 -2.49
N GLN A 164 3.06 1.25 -2.00
CA GLN A 164 3.74 0.26 -2.83
C GLN A 164 2.81 -0.31 -3.91
N ALA A 165 1.55 -0.64 -3.59
CA ALA A 165 0.57 -1.08 -4.59
C ALA A 165 0.41 -0.05 -5.72
N LEU A 166 0.25 1.24 -5.37
CA LEU A 166 0.11 2.34 -6.33
C LEU A 166 1.41 2.70 -7.06
N THR A 167 2.57 2.39 -6.47
CA THR A 167 3.87 2.50 -7.15
C THR A 167 3.96 1.51 -8.30
N GLN A 168 3.45 0.29 -8.10
CA GLN A 168 3.42 -0.72 -9.16
C GLN A 168 2.33 -0.41 -10.20
N TRP A 169 1.14 -0.03 -9.75
CA TRP A 169 0.01 0.28 -10.63
C TRP A 169 -0.77 1.49 -10.12
N PRO A 170 -0.48 2.70 -10.63
CA PRO A 170 -1.20 3.91 -10.23
C PRO A 170 -2.70 3.85 -10.56
N ASP A 171 -3.07 3.14 -11.63
CA ASP A 171 -4.47 2.99 -12.05
C ASP A 171 -5.21 1.86 -11.32
N PHE A 172 -4.81 1.52 -10.09
CA PHE A 172 -5.43 0.47 -9.29
C PHE A 172 -6.56 1.03 -8.41
N PRO A 173 -7.84 0.88 -8.79
CA PRO A 173 -8.93 1.57 -8.10
C PRO A 173 -9.08 1.11 -6.65
N GLU A 174 -8.97 -0.20 -6.39
CA GLU A 174 -9.14 -0.78 -5.06
C GLU A 174 -8.11 -0.26 -4.05
N ALA A 175 -6.88 0.02 -4.50
CA ALA A 175 -5.85 0.62 -3.66
C ALA A 175 -6.20 2.08 -3.30
N HIS A 176 -6.70 2.86 -4.26
CA HIS A 176 -7.20 4.20 -3.98
C HIS A 176 -8.37 4.20 -3.00
N LEU A 177 -9.36 3.33 -3.20
CA LEU A 177 -10.51 3.25 -2.31
C LEU A 177 -10.08 2.94 -0.87
N ASN A 178 -9.29 1.88 -0.69
CA ASN A 178 -8.86 1.44 0.64
C ASN A 178 -7.91 2.45 1.32
N LEU A 179 -7.08 3.14 0.54
CA LEU A 179 -6.23 4.21 1.06
C LEU A 179 -7.07 5.44 1.46
N GLY A 180 -8.15 5.75 0.72
CA GLY A 180 -9.14 6.76 1.10
C GLY A 180 -9.79 6.45 2.45
N VAL A 181 -10.26 5.21 2.62
CA VAL A 181 -10.80 4.69 3.90
C VAL A 181 -9.77 4.78 5.02
N LEU A 182 -8.51 4.41 4.75
CA LEU A 182 -7.43 4.50 5.73
C LEU A 182 -7.23 5.96 6.20
N TYR A 183 -7.15 6.90 5.26
CA TYR A 183 -6.96 8.31 5.56
C TYR A 183 -8.13 8.92 6.32
N ASP A 184 -9.35 8.57 5.94
CA ASP A 184 -10.57 9.10 6.54
C ASP A 184 -10.76 8.58 7.98
N LEU A 185 -10.81 7.26 8.14
CA LEU A 185 -11.29 6.67 9.39
C LEU A 185 -10.19 6.50 10.45
N TYR A 186 -8.92 6.40 10.04
CA TYR A 186 -7.84 6.00 10.96
C TYR A 186 -6.73 7.03 11.11
N LEU A 187 -6.47 7.83 10.07
CA LEU A 187 -5.35 8.79 10.08
C LEU A 187 -5.79 10.26 10.22
N ASN A 188 -7.10 10.54 10.25
CA ASN A 188 -7.65 11.90 10.32
C ASN A 188 -7.07 12.83 9.24
N LYS A 189 -7.03 12.33 7.99
CA LYS A 189 -6.46 12.98 6.81
C LYS A 189 -7.53 13.16 5.73
N PRO A 190 -8.59 13.95 5.98
CA PRO A 190 -9.76 13.99 5.12
C PRO A 190 -9.49 14.60 3.73
N GLU A 191 -8.51 15.50 3.58
CA GLU A 191 -8.11 16.00 2.25
C GLU A 191 -7.53 14.88 1.38
N GLN A 192 -6.61 14.07 1.93
CA GLN A 192 -6.07 12.92 1.22
C GLN A 192 -7.15 11.86 0.94
N ALA A 193 -8.08 11.65 1.87
CA ALA A 193 -9.22 10.76 1.66
C ALA A 193 -10.09 11.22 0.48
N GLN A 194 -10.43 12.50 0.42
CA GLN A 194 -11.19 13.08 -0.69
C GLN A 194 -10.50 12.82 -2.03
N ALA A 195 -9.20 13.09 -2.11
CA ALA A 195 -8.43 12.91 -3.33
C ALA A 195 -8.45 11.46 -3.82
N HIS A 196 -8.31 10.48 -2.92
CA HIS A 196 -8.30 9.08 -3.29
C HIS A 196 -9.70 8.50 -3.56
N TYR A 197 -10.76 8.98 -2.91
CA TYR A 197 -12.13 8.65 -3.31
C TYR A 197 -12.47 9.20 -4.70
N GLU A 198 -12.03 10.42 -5.03
CA GLU A 198 -12.16 10.97 -6.37
C GLU A 198 -11.40 10.14 -7.41
N ALA A 199 -10.16 9.70 -7.10
CA ALA A 199 -9.39 8.82 -7.96
C ALA A 199 -10.08 7.48 -8.22
N PHE A 200 -10.60 6.83 -7.17
CA PHE A 200 -11.36 5.59 -7.29
C PHE A 200 -12.59 5.76 -8.18
N LEU A 201 -13.40 6.79 -7.93
CA LEU A 201 -14.58 7.06 -8.74
C LEU A 201 -14.22 7.36 -10.19
N PHE A 202 -13.16 8.14 -10.43
CA PHE A 202 -12.69 8.43 -11.78
C PHE A 202 -12.31 7.17 -12.57
N LEU A 203 -11.49 6.31 -11.98
CA LEU A 203 -11.01 5.07 -12.62
C LEU A 203 -12.13 4.03 -12.80
N THR A 204 -13.16 4.07 -11.96
CA THR A 204 -14.33 3.17 -12.06
C THR A 204 -15.49 3.77 -12.86
N HIS A 205 -15.26 4.89 -13.56
CA HIS A 205 -16.28 5.61 -14.33
C HIS A 205 -17.53 5.98 -13.50
N TYR A 206 -17.32 6.35 -12.24
CA TYR A 206 -18.32 6.83 -11.30
C TYR A 206 -19.47 5.83 -11.10
N ARG A 207 -19.17 4.52 -11.05
CA ARG A 207 -20.19 3.46 -10.95
C ARG A 207 -20.53 3.03 -9.52
N SER A 208 -19.74 3.42 -8.52
CA SER A 208 -19.95 2.99 -7.13
C SER A 208 -20.79 4.00 -6.35
N HIS A 209 -22.00 3.63 -5.95
CA HIS A 209 -22.88 4.49 -5.13
C HIS A 209 -22.27 4.79 -3.76
N ASP A 210 -21.82 3.76 -3.05
CA ASP A 210 -21.20 3.89 -1.71
C ASP A 210 -20.04 4.88 -1.70
N ALA A 211 -19.19 4.86 -2.74
CA ALA A 211 -18.08 5.80 -2.84
C ALA A 211 -18.51 7.24 -3.13
N HIS A 212 -19.67 7.48 -3.76
CA HIS A 212 -20.22 8.83 -3.85
C HIS A 212 -20.63 9.33 -2.47
N ASP A 213 -21.26 8.48 -1.66
CA ASP A 213 -21.70 8.85 -0.31
C ASP A 213 -20.50 9.15 0.59
N TRP A 214 -19.46 8.30 0.55
CA TRP A 214 -18.20 8.55 1.26
C TRP A 214 -17.53 9.85 0.80
N LEU A 215 -17.49 10.11 -0.51
CA LEU A 215 -16.94 11.35 -1.04
C LEU A 215 -17.76 12.58 -0.62
N ALA A 216 -19.09 12.50 -0.61
CA ALA A 216 -19.97 13.59 -0.18
C ALA A 216 -19.76 13.91 1.30
N GLU A 217 -19.65 12.88 2.15
CA GLU A 217 -19.38 13.01 3.58
C GLU A 217 -18.00 13.60 3.86
N VAL A 218 -16.96 13.16 3.15
CA VAL A 218 -15.63 13.79 3.30
C VAL A 218 -15.67 15.26 2.82
N ARG A 219 -16.34 15.56 1.72
CA ARG A 219 -16.44 16.94 1.19
C ARG A 219 -17.18 17.88 2.13
N SER A 220 -18.19 17.40 2.85
CA SER A 220 -18.89 18.21 3.86
C SER A 220 -17.95 18.63 4.99
N ARG A 221 -17.04 17.74 5.39
CA ARG A 221 -16.03 17.97 6.43
C ARG A 221 -14.86 18.83 5.96
N THR A 222 -14.37 18.65 4.73
CA THR A 222 -13.22 19.41 4.19
C THR A 222 -13.60 20.79 3.66
N GLY A 223 -14.81 20.95 3.11
CA GLY A 223 -15.22 22.14 2.36
C GLY A 223 -14.52 22.32 1.00
N ILE A 224 -13.67 21.37 0.59
CA ILE A 224 -12.88 21.48 -0.65
C ILE A 224 -13.77 21.11 -1.84
N LYS A 225 -14.13 22.12 -2.64
CA LYS A 225 -14.99 21.95 -3.84
C LYS A 225 -14.22 21.64 -5.12
N ARG A 226 -12.93 22.00 -5.18
CA ARG A 226 -12.09 21.69 -6.36
C ARG A 226 -11.90 20.18 -6.49
N SER A 227 -11.80 19.69 -7.72
CA SER A 227 -11.42 18.30 -7.95
C SER A 227 -9.92 18.11 -7.86
N PHE A 228 -9.51 16.93 -7.38
CA PHE A 228 -8.12 16.46 -7.35
C PHE A 228 -7.72 15.73 -8.65
N VAL A 229 -8.70 15.20 -9.38
CA VAL A 229 -8.49 14.51 -10.66
C VAL A 229 -8.76 15.41 -11.87
N ASP A 230 -9.61 16.43 -11.70
CA ASP A 230 -10.00 17.39 -12.74
C ASP A 230 -9.50 18.80 -12.37
N ALA A 231 -8.20 19.03 -12.58
CA ALA A 231 -7.49 20.23 -12.13
C ALA A 231 -7.63 21.46 -13.05
N GLY A 232 -8.42 21.38 -14.13
CA GLY A 232 -8.66 22.53 -15.00
C GLY A 232 -9.02 22.13 -16.41
N SER A 233 -10.31 22.21 -16.73
CA SER A 233 -10.68 22.58 -18.10
C SER A 233 -10.08 23.97 -18.37
N PRO A 234 -9.41 24.20 -19.51
CA PRO A 234 -8.97 25.55 -19.89
C PRO A 234 -10.12 26.56 -20.05
N VAL A 235 -11.39 26.13 -19.89
CA VAL A 235 -12.60 26.91 -20.14
C VAL A 235 -13.46 27.13 -18.89
N SER A 236 -12.98 26.83 -17.66
CA SER A 236 -13.72 27.21 -16.45
C SER A 236 -13.29 28.58 -15.91
N PRO A 237 -14.14 29.62 -16.01
CA PRO A 237 -13.87 30.95 -15.45
C PRO A 237 -14.06 30.88 -13.93
N GLY A 238 -13.03 30.46 -13.21
CA GLY A 238 -13.05 30.40 -11.75
C GLY A 238 -11.70 30.61 -11.09
N ASN A 239 -10.66 30.87 -11.87
CA ASN A 239 -9.30 31.04 -11.35
C ASN A 239 -8.60 32.29 -11.90
N THR A 240 -9.37 33.34 -12.22
CA THR A 240 -8.82 34.70 -12.24
C THR A 240 -8.94 35.27 -10.83
N ALA A 241 -7.78 35.45 -10.23
CA ALA A 241 -7.56 36.16 -8.99
C ALA A 241 -8.47 37.40 -8.88
N LEU A 242 -9.09 37.55 -7.71
CA LEU A 242 -9.39 38.84 -7.12
C LEU A 242 -8.11 39.69 -7.20
N THR A 243 -8.00 40.53 -8.23
CA THR A 243 -7.14 41.69 -8.20
C THR A 243 -8.06 42.89 -8.34
N ALA A 244 -8.07 43.66 -7.26
CA ALA A 244 -8.82 44.88 -7.10
C ALA A 244 -8.46 45.89 -8.20
N GLN A 245 -9.50 46.54 -8.74
CA GLN A 245 -9.49 47.90 -9.25
C GLN A 245 -10.87 48.45 -8.85
N ASP A 246 -11.07 49.07 -7.68
CA ASP A 246 -10.69 50.45 -7.32
C ASP A 246 -9.59 51.07 -8.19
N GLU A 247 -10.00 51.95 -9.11
CA GLU A 247 -9.74 53.39 -9.10
C GLU A 247 -10.26 54.01 -10.41
N GLY A 248 -11.06 55.08 -10.32
CA GLY A 248 -11.38 55.98 -11.45
C GLY A 248 -12.86 56.23 -11.71
#